data_AF-A0A2X3J8W6-F1
#
_entry.id   AF-A0A2X3J8W6-F1
#
_cell.length_a   1.000
_cell.length_b   1.000
_cell.length_c   1.000
_cell.angle_alpha   90.00
_cell.angle_beta   90.00
_cell.angle_gamma   90.00
#
_symmetry.space_group_name_H-M   'P 1'
#
loop_
_entity.id
_entity.type
_entity.pdbx_description
1 polymer ?
#
loop_
_entity_poly.entity_id
_entity_poly.type
_entity_poly.pdbx_seq_one_letter_code
_entity_poly.pdbx_strand_id
1 'polypeptide(L)'
;MARVLEQETRFSELFFDYLHCIQALAGATGTPEPALRRFELALLGHLGYGVDFLHCAGSGASVDDTMTYTYREEKGFIASVVIGNSSFTGRQLRALAEREFPDADTLRAAKRFTRMALKPYLQGKPLKSRELFRQFVPKKTPPEPSDSSQ
;
A
#
# COMPACT_ATOMS: atom_id res chain seq x y z
N MET A 1 -8.99 -19.19 -7.81
CA MET A 1 -7.52 -19.23 -7.99
C MET A 1 -6.93 -17.91 -7.54
N ALA A 2 -5.86 -17.97 -6.72
CA ALA A 2 -5.06 -16.80 -6.37
C ALA A 2 -4.54 -16.17 -7.67
N ARG A 3 -4.72 -14.86 -7.83
CA ARG A 3 -4.48 -14.20 -9.13
C ARG A 3 -3.01 -13.98 -9.46
N VAL A 4 -2.15 -14.11 -8.46
CA VAL A 4 -0.80 -13.55 -8.50
C VAL A 4 0.27 -14.57 -8.09
N LEU A 5 -0.14 -15.78 -7.68
CA LEU A 5 0.79 -16.83 -7.27
C LEU A 5 0.82 -17.95 -8.29
N GLU A 6 2.03 -18.40 -8.60
CA GLU A 6 2.26 -19.60 -9.40
C GLU A 6 1.77 -20.83 -8.65
N GLN A 7 1.17 -21.77 -9.39
CA GLN A 7 0.76 -23.05 -8.82
C GLN A 7 1.99 -23.89 -8.48
N GLU A 8 1.86 -24.69 -7.41
CA GLU A 8 2.85 -25.71 -7.00
C GLU A 8 4.24 -25.18 -6.62
N THR A 9 4.40 -23.86 -6.47
CA THR A 9 5.63 -23.24 -5.97
C THR A 9 5.57 -23.04 -4.46
N ARG A 10 6.65 -23.43 -3.78
CA ARG A 10 6.77 -23.26 -2.32
C ARG A 10 7.10 -21.81 -1.96
N PHE A 11 6.14 -21.10 -1.39
CA PHE A 11 6.35 -19.76 -0.81
C PHE A 11 6.20 -19.80 0.72
N SER A 12 7.17 -20.38 1.43
CA SER A 12 7.08 -20.55 2.89
C SER A 12 7.05 -19.24 3.66
N GLU A 13 7.86 -18.24 3.28
CA GLU A 13 7.88 -16.93 3.92
C GLU A 13 6.55 -16.19 3.70
N LEU A 14 6.06 -16.16 2.46
CA LEU A 14 4.75 -15.58 2.14
C LEU A 14 3.60 -16.26 2.87
N PHE A 15 3.70 -17.57 3.13
CA PHE A 15 2.71 -18.29 3.93
C PHE A 15 2.69 -17.79 5.38
N PHE A 16 3.85 -17.54 5.99
CA PHE A 16 3.93 -16.92 7.31
C PHE A 16 3.40 -15.49 7.30
N ASP A 17 3.73 -14.69 6.29
CA ASP A 17 3.19 -13.33 6.14
C ASP A 17 1.66 -13.33 5.98
N TYR A 18 1.12 -14.32 5.26
CA TYR A 18 -0.32 -14.54 5.16
C TYR A 18 -0.93 -14.91 6.51
N LEU A 19 -0.33 -15.87 7.24
CA LEU A 19 -0.80 -16.28 8.55
C LEU A 19 -0.82 -15.10 9.54
N HIS A 20 0.27 -14.33 9.60
CA HIS A 20 0.36 -13.12 10.42
C HIS A 20 -0.71 -12.10 10.04
N CYS A 21 -0.99 -11.92 8.74
CA CYS A 21 -2.05 -11.03 8.27
C CYS A 21 -3.43 -11.48 8.79
N ILE A 22 -3.76 -12.77 8.69
CA ILE A 22 -5.05 -13.30 9.18
C ILE A 22 -5.16 -13.17 10.71
N GLN A 23 -4.10 -13.48 11.45
CA GLN A 23 -4.09 -13.32 12.91
C GLN A 23 -4.28 -11.85 13.32
N ALA A 24 -3.58 -10.92 12.66
CA ALA A 24 -3.72 -9.50 12.92
C ALA A 24 -5.14 -9.00 12.61
N LEU A 25 -5.76 -9.48 11.53
CA LEU A 25 -7.14 -9.13 11.17
C LEU A 25 -8.15 -9.70 12.18
N ALA A 26 -7.93 -10.91 12.70
CA ALA A 26 -8.81 -11.54 13.67
C ALA A 26 -8.77 -10.84 15.04
N GLY A 27 -7.61 -10.32 15.44
CA GLY A 27 -7.43 -9.61 16.71
C GLY A 27 -7.68 -8.10 16.66
N ALA A 28 -7.86 -7.51 15.47
CA ALA A 28 -7.99 -6.06 15.33
C ALA A 28 -9.40 -5.56 15.68
N THR A 29 -9.47 -4.55 16.55
CA THR A 29 -10.69 -3.78 16.85
C THR A 29 -10.77 -2.47 16.04
N GLY A 30 -9.70 -2.12 15.32
CA GLY A 30 -9.57 -0.90 14.54
C GLY A 30 -9.57 -1.12 13.03
N THR A 31 -8.86 -0.26 12.29
CA THR A 31 -8.76 -0.40 10.83
C THR A 31 -7.94 -1.63 10.44
N PRO A 32 -8.40 -2.46 9.48
CA PRO A 32 -7.63 -3.58 8.96
C PRO A 32 -6.49 -3.15 8.03
N GLU A 33 -6.44 -1.87 7.63
CA GLU A 33 -5.55 -1.39 6.59
C GLU A 33 -4.05 -1.64 6.87
N PRO A 34 -3.50 -1.46 8.09
CA PRO A 34 -2.08 -1.71 8.35
C PRO A 34 -1.66 -3.16 8.07
N ALA A 35 -2.42 -4.14 8.57
CA ALA A 35 -2.16 -5.56 8.32
C ALA A 35 -2.20 -5.87 6.81
N LEU A 36 -3.19 -5.31 6.10
CA LEU A 36 -3.30 -5.48 4.65
C LEU A 36 -2.14 -4.84 3.89
N ARG A 37 -1.69 -3.63 4.28
CA ARG A 37 -0.54 -2.96 3.63
C ARG A 37 0.75 -3.74 3.82
N ARG A 38 1.00 -4.25 5.04
CA ARG A 38 2.16 -5.11 5.34
C ARG A 38 2.19 -6.35 4.46
N PHE A 39 1.06 -7.05 4.37
CA PHE A 39 0.94 -8.25 3.52
C PHE A 39 1.13 -7.93 2.03
N GLU A 40 0.53 -6.85 1.53
CA GLU A 40 0.69 -6.45 0.13
C GLU A 40 2.14 -6.09 -0.23
N LEU A 41 2.88 -5.46 0.69
CA LEU A 41 4.31 -5.16 0.50
C LEU A 41 5.16 -6.43 0.53
N ALA A 42 4.87 -7.37 1.42
CA ALA A 42 5.51 -8.67 1.43
C ALA A 42 5.26 -9.44 0.12
N LEU A 43 4.01 -9.46 -0.34
CA LEU A 43 3.63 -10.06 -1.61
C LEU A 43 4.41 -9.44 -2.78
N LEU A 44 4.49 -8.10 -2.86
CA LEU A 44 5.28 -7.43 -3.90
C LEU A 44 6.75 -7.84 -3.88
N GLY A 45 7.35 -8.04 -2.69
CA GLY A 45 8.71 -8.56 -2.54
C GLY A 45 8.86 -9.95 -3.16
N HIS A 46 7.94 -10.86 -2.88
CA HIS A 46 7.96 -12.23 -3.42
C HIS A 46 7.68 -12.29 -4.93
N LEU A 47 6.98 -11.30 -5.50
CA LEU A 47 6.76 -11.19 -6.94
C LEU A 47 7.97 -10.61 -7.69
N GLY A 48 9.09 -10.37 -7.00
CA GLY A 48 10.29 -9.80 -7.58
C GLY A 48 10.16 -8.33 -7.95
N TYR A 49 9.21 -7.59 -7.37
CA TYR A 49 9.00 -6.18 -7.71
C TYR A 49 10.22 -5.30 -7.36
N GLY A 50 11.00 -5.71 -6.34
CA GLY A 50 12.39 -5.26 -6.16
C GLY A 50 12.60 -3.75 -5.97
N VAL A 51 11.62 -3.01 -5.47
CA VAL A 51 11.75 -1.56 -5.31
C VAL A 51 12.60 -1.20 -4.11
N ASP A 52 13.66 -0.43 -4.36
CA ASP A 52 14.42 0.26 -3.33
C ASP A 52 13.64 1.49 -2.85
N PHE A 53 13.29 1.48 -1.56
CA PHE A 53 12.61 2.59 -0.90
C PHE A 53 13.57 3.59 -0.25
N LEU A 54 14.84 3.23 -0.09
CA LEU A 54 15.82 3.96 0.69
C LEU A 54 16.86 4.67 -0.18
N HIS A 55 16.91 4.38 -1.47
CA HIS A 55 17.78 5.07 -2.43
C HIS A 55 17.00 5.59 -3.64
N CYS A 56 17.41 6.77 -4.10
CA CYS A 56 16.94 7.34 -5.35
C CYS A 56 17.46 6.52 -6.53
N ALA A 57 16.58 6.02 -7.39
CA ALA A 57 16.94 5.12 -8.47
C ALA A 57 17.86 5.72 -9.54
N GLY A 58 17.85 7.05 -9.71
CA GLY A 58 18.69 7.72 -10.69
C GLY A 58 20.08 8.05 -10.15
N SER A 59 20.16 8.57 -8.92
CA SER A 59 21.41 9.07 -8.34
C SER A 59 22.09 8.10 -7.38
N GLY A 60 21.40 7.06 -6.91
CA GLY A 60 21.85 6.18 -5.83
C GLY A 60 21.91 6.84 -4.45
N ALA A 61 21.56 8.13 -4.35
CA ALA A 61 21.60 8.86 -3.09
C ALA A 61 20.53 8.34 -2.14
N SER A 62 20.85 8.32 -0.84
CA SER A 62 19.90 7.96 0.20
C SER A 62 18.70 8.89 0.20
N VAL A 63 17.55 8.32 0.56
CA VAL A 63 16.31 9.06 0.72
C VAL A 63 16.38 9.96 1.95
N ASP A 64 16.04 11.23 1.75
CA ASP A 64 15.93 12.26 2.79
C ASP A 64 14.47 12.45 3.16
N ASP A 65 14.16 12.45 4.46
CA ASP A 65 12.81 12.54 4.98
C ASP A 65 12.09 13.84 4.56
N THR A 66 12.84 14.91 4.31
CA THR A 66 12.33 16.24 3.91
C THR A 66 12.11 16.39 2.41
N MET A 67 12.65 15.47 1.60
CA MET A 67 12.56 15.50 0.15
C MET A 67 11.32 14.77 -0.36
N THR A 68 10.94 15.09 -1.59
CA THR A 68 9.86 14.42 -2.30
C THR A 68 10.40 13.61 -3.47
N TYR A 69 9.79 12.45 -3.68
CA TYR A 69 10.16 11.46 -4.67
C TYR A 69 8.94 11.07 -5.48
N THR A 70 9.09 10.97 -6.80
CA THR A 70 8.05 10.45 -7.67
C THR A 70 8.35 8.99 -8.01
N TYR A 71 7.37 8.13 -7.78
CA TYR A 71 7.41 6.76 -8.21
C TYR A 71 7.25 6.64 -9.72
N ARG A 72 8.11 5.82 -10.32
CA ARG A 72 8.11 5.42 -11.72
C ARG A 72 8.10 3.90 -11.76
N GLU A 73 7.16 3.35 -12.51
CA GLU A 73 7.08 1.91 -12.76
C GLU A 73 8.41 1.41 -13.34
N GLU A 74 8.87 0.25 -12.87
CA GLU A 74 10.15 -0.41 -13.21
C GLU A 74 11.43 0.36 -12.85
N LYS A 75 11.35 1.67 -12.59
CA LYS A 75 12.51 2.50 -12.21
C LYS A 75 12.61 2.73 -10.72
N GLY A 76 11.52 2.71 -9.96
CA GLY A 76 11.53 3.01 -8.52
C GLY A 76 11.29 4.51 -8.24
N PHE A 77 11.94 5.04 -7.20
CA PHE A 77 11.72 6.40 -6.72
C PHE A 77 12.79 7.38 -7.22
N ILE A 78 12.37 8.50 -7.79
CA ILE A 78 13.27 9.55 -8.29
C ILE A 78 12.93 10.87 -7.61
N ALA A 79 13.94 11.57 -7.10
CA ALA A 79 13.77 12.89 -6.48
C ALA A 79 13.06 13.85 -7.46
N SER A 80 12.03 14.53 -6.96
CA SER A 80 11.16 15.36 -7.79
C SER A 80 10.43 16.40 -6.94
N VAL A 81 10.40 17.63 -7.43
CA VAL A 81 9.61 18.73 -6.84
C VAL A 81 8.15 18.73 -7.33
N VAL A 82 7.82 17.89 -8.31
CA VAL A 82 6.47 17.81 -8.87
C VAL A 82 5.59 16.96 -7.96
N ILE A 83 4.52 17.58 -7.43
CA ILE A 83 3.54 16.92 -6.57
C ILE A 83 2.40 16.37 -7.42
N GLY A 84 2.15 15.07 -7.30
CA GLY A 84 1.06 14.38 -7.97
C GLY A 84 0.70 13.07 -7.28
N ASN A 85 -0.15 12.27 -7.93
CA ASN A 85 -0.67 11.03 -7.35
C ASN A 85 0.40 9.94 -7.14
N SER A 86 1.58 10.06 -7.77
CA SER A 86 2.72 9.17 -7.58
C SER A 86 3.87 9.80 -6.78
N SER A 87 3.63 10.93 -6.10
CA SER A 87 4.64 11.59 -5.25
C SER A 87 4.57 11.11 -3.80
N PHE A 88 5.74 10.97 -3.17
CA PHE A 88 5.93 10.46 -1.82
C PHE A 88 7.02 11.23 -1.10
N THR A 89 6.85 11.52 0.17
CA THR A 89 7.93 12.10 0.99
C THR A 89 8.92 11.03 1.42
N GLY A 90 10.17 11.39 1.72
CA GLY A 90 11.13 10.41 2.23
C GLY A 90 10.66 9.69 3.50
N ARG A 91 9.96 10.41 4.39
CA ARG A 91 9.29 9.81 5.56
C ARG A 91 8.30 8.71 5.18
N GLN A 92 7.51 8.93 4.13
CA GLN A 92 6.57 7.90 3.63
C GLN A 92 7.31 6.71 3.01
N LEU A 93 8.44 6.95 2.33
CA LEU A 93 9.27 5.86 1.79
C LEU A 93 9.92 5.03 2.89
N ARG A 94 10.39 5.67 3.97
CA ARG A 94 10.90 4.97 5.16
C ARG A 94 9.84 4.09 5.79
N ALA A 95 8.62 4.60 5.96
CA ALA A 95 7.47 3.81 6.43
C ALA A 95 7.15 2.61 5.52
N LEU A 96 7.28 2.77 4.19
CA LEU A 96 7.14 1.65 3.24
C LEU A 96 8.25 0.61 3.40
N ALA A 97 9.50 1.04 3.60
CA ALA A 97 10.65 0.18 3.82
C ALA A 97 10.51 -0.64 5.12
N GLU A 98 10.12 0.03 6.20
CA GLU A 98 9.95 -0.55 7.53
C GLU A 98 8.64 -1.36 7.65
N ARG A 99 7.70 -1.16 6.72
CA ARG A 99 6.35 -1.74 6.74
C ARG A 99 5.56 -1.36 8.01
N GLU A 100 5.83 -0.16 8.53
CA GLU A 100 5.22 0.39 9.72
C GLU A 100 4.49 1.71 9.41
N PHE A 101 3.26 1.84 9.89
CA PHE A 101 2.36 2.94 9.52
C PHE A 101 1.77 3.58 10.79
N PRO A 102 2.54 4.42 11.50
CA PRO A 102 2.14 4.96 12.80
C PRO A 102 1.03 6.02 12.70
N ASP A 103 0.79 6.56 11.50
CA ASP A 103 -0.20 7.62 11.30
C ASP A 103 -0.98 7.47 9.97
N ALA A 104 -2.04 8.28 9.85
CA ALA A 104 -2.90 8.25 8.67
C ALA A 104 -2.20 8.71 7.38
N ASP A 105 -1.11 9.46 7.48
CA ASP A 105 -0.37 9.96 6.31
C ASP A 105 0.44 8.82 5.67
N THR A 106 1.27 8.15 6.48
CA THR A 106 2.05 6.98 6.07
C THR A 106 1.17 5.83 5.59
N LEU A 107 0.02 5.60 6.24
CA LEU A 107 -0.94 4.58 5.82
C LEU A 107 -1.60 4.91 4.46
N ARG A 108 -1.97 6.18 4.24
CA ARG A 108 -2.53 6.63 2.96
C ARG A 108 -1.51 6.52 1.83
N ALA A 109 -0.25 6.86 2.11
CA ALA A 109 0.85 6.68 1.17
C ALA A 109 1.05 5.20 0.82
N ALA A 110 1.09 4.31 1.81
CA ALA A 110 1.21 2.88 1.59
C ALA A 110 0.08 2.32 0.71
N LYS A 111 -1.17 2.75 0.97
CA LYS A 111 -2.32 2.37 0.16
C LYS A 111 -2.24 2.86 -1.28
N ARG A 112 -1.72 4.06 -1.51
CA ARG A 112 -1.49 4.60 -2.86
C ARG A 112 -0.42 3.78 -3.58
N PHE A 113 0.73 3.57 -2.93
CA PHE A 113 1.85 2.82 -3.50
C PHE A 113 1.45 1.39 -3.88
N THR A 114 0.92 0.61 -2.96
CA THR A 114 0.62 -0.81 -3.23
C THR A 114 -0.45 -0.98 -4.31
N ARG A 115 -1.40 -0.02 -4.44
CA ARG A 115 -2.35 -0.02 -5.55
C ARG A 115 -1.70 0.21 -6.91
N MET A 116 -0.71 1.10 -6.99
CA MET A 116 0.02 1.33 -8.22
C MET A 116 0.88 0.10 -8.56
N ALA A 117 1.66 -0.38 -7.58
CA ALA A 117 2.60 -1.48 -7.77
C ALA A 117 1.91 -2.83 -8.07
N LEU A 118 0.73 -3.11 -7.50
CA LEU A 118 -0.01 -4.35 -7.79
C LEU A 118 -0.84 -4.28 -9.08
N LYS A 119 -1.08 -3.09 -9.64
CA LYS A 119 -1.93 -2.93 -10.83
C LYS A 119 -1.49 -3.80 -12.02
N PRO A 120 -0.19 -3.90 -12.36
CA PRO A 120 0.28 -4.71 -13.50
C PRO A 120 -0.02 -6.20 -13.29
N TYR A 121 0.21 -6.70 -12.07
CA TYR A 121 -0.02 -8.10 -11.69
C TYR A 121 -1.50 -8.51 -11.71
N LEU A 122 -2.42 -7.56 -11.64
CA LEU A 122 -3.86 -7.83 -11.67
C LEU A 122 -4.46 -7.85 -13.08
N GLN A 123 -3.66 -7.63 -14.13
CA GLN A 123 -4.06 -7.68 -15.54
C GLN A 123 -5.34 -6.86 -15.84
N GLY A 124 -5.53 -5.74 -15.15
CA GLY A 124 -6.69 -4.86 -15.32
C GLY A 124 -8.03 -5.42 -14.79
N LYS A 125 -8.09 -6.66 -14.29
CA LYS A 125 -9.32 -7.23 -13.74
C LYS A 125 -9.55 -6.70 -12.33
N PRO A 126 -10.70 -6.07 -12.02
CA PRO A 126 -10.98 -5.60 -10.67
C PRO A 126 -10.94 -6.76 -9.67
N LEU A 127 -10.48 -6.47 -8.45
CA LEU A 127 -10.52 -7.42 -7.34
C LEU A 127 -11.97 -7.55 -6.86
N LYS A 128 -12.55 -8.75 -6.96
CA LYS A 128 -13.92 -9.05 -6.47
C LYS A 128 -14.10 -8.74 -4.98
N SER A 129 -13.02 -8.83 -4.18
CA SER A 129 -13.04 -8.43 -2.77
C SER A 129 -13.47 -6.97 -2.56
N ARG A 130 -13.21 -6.08 -3.52
CA ARG A 130 -13.64 -4.68 -3.44
C ARG A 130 -15.16 -4.51 -3.59
N GLU A 131 -15.80 -5.38 -4.35
CA GLU A 131 -17.26 -5.38 -4.50
C GLU A 131 -17.92 -5.84 -3.20
N LEU A 132 -17.36 -6.86 -2.53
CA LEU A 132 -17.81 -7.31 -1.21
C LEU A 132 -17.72 -6.19 -0.17
N PHE A 133 -16.58 -5.49 -0.04
CA PHE A 133 -16.49 -4.36 0.89
C PHE A 133 -17.50 -3.25 0.57
N ARG A 134 -17.79 -2.97 -0.70
CA ARG A 134 -18.83 -1.99 -1.07
C ARG A 134 -20.24 -2.42 -0.72
N GLN A 135 -20.51 -3.73 -0.72
CA GLN A 135 -21.81 -4.29 -0.38
C GLN A 135 -22.05 -4.34 1.14
N PHE A 136 -21.01 -4.54 1.95
CA PHE A 136 -21.14 -4.79 3.38
C PHE A 136 -20.64 -3.65 4.29
N VAL A 137 -19.98 -2.60 3.76
CA VAL A 137 -19.60 -1.42 4.56
C VAL A 137 -20.73 -0.38 4.50
N PRO A 138 -21.27 0.08 5.65
CA PRO A 138 -22.31 1.11 5.66
C PRO A 138 -21.84 2.38 4.96
N LYS A 139 -22.65 2.92 4.05
CA LYS A 139 -22.40 4.24 3.47
C LYS A 139 -22.39 5.26 4.61
N LYS A 140 -21.31 6.03 4.73
CA LYS A 140 -21.27 7.18 5.65
C LYS A 140 -22.35 8.18 5.21
N THR A 141 -23.42 8.30 6.00
CA THR A 141 -24.46 9.31 5.79
C THR A 141 -23.81 10.69 5.88
N PRO A 142 -24.07 11.61 4.92
CA PRO A 142 -23.62 12.99 5.05
C PRO A 142 -24.18 13.61 6.35
N PRO A 143 -23.42 14.49 7.03
CA PRO A 143 -23.98 15.24 8.15
C PRO A 143 -25.16 16.09 7.66
N GLU A 144 -26.29 16.02 8.36
CA GLU A 144 -27.45 16.85 8.05
C GLU A 144 -27.09 18.34 8.15
N PRO A 145 -27.62 19.19 7.24
CA PRO A 145 -27.43 20.61 7.35
C PRO A 145 -28.06 21.10 8.65
N SER A 146 -27.24 21.68 9.53
CA SER A 146 -27.70 22.39 10.72
C SER A 146 -28.51 23.61 10.27
N ASP A 147 -29.84 23.48 10.28
CA ASP A 147 -30.76 24.61 10.15
C ASP A 147 -30.76 25.37 11.48
N SER A 148 -29.84 26.33 11.62
CA SER A 148 -29.91 27.34 12.66
C SER A 148 -30.56 28.58 12.08
N SER A 149 -31.88 28.49 11.91
CA SER A 149 -32.77 29.64 11.87
C SER A 149 -33.03 30.10 13.32
N GLN A 150 -32.36 31.17 13.74
CA GLN A 150 -32.82 32.15 14.75
C GLN A 150 -31.94 33.39 14.73
#